data_AF-F9LWW7-F1
#
_entry.id   AF-F9LWW7-F1
#
_cell.length_a   1.000
_cell.length_b   1.000
_cell.length_c   1.000
_cell.angle_alpha   90.00
_cell.angle_beta   90.00
_cell.angle_gamma   90.00
#
_symmetry.space_group_name_H-M   'P 1'
#
loop_
_entity.id
_entity.type
_entity.pdbx_description
1 polymer ?
#
loop_
_entity_poly.entity_id
_entity_poly.type
_entity_poly.pdbx_seq_one_letter_code
_entity_poly.pdbx_strand_id
1 'polypeptide(L)'
;METGLVTDVIIGVGINFAISDFPKEIKEKAGSLFTPPAPITRNELISEIWRCFYQTAPEELLYLYKEHSLVLGREVSFIQDRTEKKGVAKDISDKGQLLIQLDDQTEIWLNSGEISLTSWT
;
A
#
# COMPACT_ATOMS: atom_id res chain seq x y z
N MET A 1 -0.38 36.12 2.20
CA MET A 1 -0.80 35.28 1.07
C MET A 1 -0.17 33.93 1.28
N GLU A 2 -0.98 32.92 1.56
CA GLU A 2 -0.55 31.52 1.57
C GLU A 2 -0.54 31.07 0.09
N THR A 3 0.62 30.65 -0.43
CA THR A 3 0.86 30.46 -1.87
C THR A 3 0.37 29.12 -2.41
N GLY A 4 -0.24 28.27 -1.57
CA GLY A 4 -0.62 26.90 -1.94
C GLY A 4 0.58 25.99 -2.24
N LEU A 5 1.81 26.44 -1.98
CA LEU A 5 3.02 25.66 -2.15
C LEU A 5 3.24 24.76 -0.94
N VAL A 6 3.30 23.45 -1.19
CA VAL A 6 3.77 22.48 -0.20
C VAL A 6 5.29 22.70 -0.05
N THR A 7 5.70 23.22 1.10
CA THR A 7 7.12 23.49 1.39
C THR A 7 7.84 22.27 1.95
N ASP A 8 7.09 21.39 2.62
CA ASP A 8 7.62 20.27 3.37
C ASP A 8 6.69 19.06 3.27
N VAL A 9 7.29 17.87 3.16
CA VAL A 9 6.57 16.60 3.20
C VAL A 9 7.20 15.75 4.30
N ILE A 10 6.39 15.34 5.28
CA ILE A 10 6.82 14.46 6.37
C ILE A 10 6.27 13.06 6.10
N ILE A 11 7.16 12.07 5.97
CA ILE A 11 6.80 10.66 5.72
C ILE A 11 7.08 9.85 6.98
N GLY A 12 6.06 9.22 7.53
CA GLY A 12 6.17 8.28 8.66
C GLY A 12 6.12 6.84 8.17
N VAL A 13 7.09 6.02 8.56
CA VAL A 13 7.12 4.58 8.27
C VAL A 13 7.16 3.79 9.57
N GLY A 14 6.17 2.92 9.77
CA GLY A 14 6.09 2.00 10.91
C GLY A 14 6.24 0.56 10.46
N ILE A 15 7.14 -0.20 11.09
CA ILE A 15 7.37 -1.62 10.78
C ILE A 15 7.35 -2.41 12.10
N ASN A 16 6.49 -3.42 12.16
CA ASN A 16 6.51 -4.41 13.23
C ASN A 16 7.73 -5.32 13.06
N PHE A 17 8.80 -5.07 13.80
CA PHE A 17 10.09 -5.70 13.54
C PHE A 17 10.20 -7.14 14.08
N ALA A 18 9.99 -7.32 15.38
CA ALA A 18 10.11 -8.62 16.05
C ALA A 18 9.13 -8.70 17.24
N ILE A 19 7.86 -8.50 16.96
CA ILE A 19 6.76 -8.50 17.95
C ILE A 19 6.21 -9.92 18.07
N SER A 20 6.18 -10.46 19.29
CA SER A 20 5.74 -11.84 19.56
C SER A 20 4.23 -12.00 19.76
N ASP A 21 3.55 -10.95 20.22
CA ASP A 21 2.11 -11.00 20.47
C ASP A 21 1.46 -9.66 20.14
N PHE A 22 0.26 -9.74 19.60
CA PHE A 22 -0.56 -8.60 19.22
C PHE A 22 -1.84 -8.60 20.06
N PRO A 23 -2.38 -7.41 20.41
CA PRO A 23 -3.69 -7.31 21.02
C PRO A 23 -4.75 -8.06 20.21
N LYS A 24 -5.72 -8.67 20.91
CA LYS A 24 -6.73 -9.55 20.29
C LYS A 24 -7.49 -8.86 19.15
N GLU A 25 -7.66 -7.54 19.26
CA GLU A 25 -8.42 -6.71 18.33
C GLU A 25 -7.76 -6.61 16.94
N ILE A 26 -6.43 -6.80 16.86
CA ILE A 26 -5.66 -6.66 15.61
C ILE A 26 -4.89 -7.91 15.22
N LYS A 27 -4.94 -8.96 16.04
CA LYS A 27 -4.12 -10.18 15.88
C LYS A 27 -4.26 -10.86 14.52
N GLU A 28 -5.44 -10.80 13.91
CA GLU A 28 -5.72 -11.38 12.59
C GLU A 28 -5.26 -10.49 11.42
N LYS A 29 -4.96 -9.20 11.67
CA LYS A 29 -4.62 -8.21 10.63
C LYS A 29 -3.18 -7.70 10.74
N ALA A 30 -2.53 -7.86 11.89
CA ALA A 30 -1.18 -7.39 12.15
C ALA A 30 -0.19 -8.57 12.23
N GLY A 31 0.93 -8.45 11.52
CA GLY A 31 2.04 -9.38 11.57
C GLY A 31 3.35 -8.68 11.95
N SER A 32 4.40 -9.47 12.18
CA SER A 32 5.76 -9.01 12.47
C SER A 32 6.71 -9.53 11.39
N LEU A 33 7.72 -8.74 11.03
CA LEU A 33 8.72 -9.08 10.00
C LEU A 33 9.54 -10.31 10.41
N PHE A 34 9.89 -10.41 11.69
CA PHE A 34 10.60 -11.55 12.25
C PHE A 34 9.88 -12.12 13.47
N THR A 35 10.05 -13.42 13.70
CA THR A 35 9.84 -14.05 15.00
C THR A 35 11.14 -13.95 15.80
N PRO A 36 11.12 -13.57 17.08
CA PRO A 36 12.35 -13.51 17.87
C PRO A 36 13.07 -14.86 17.99
N PRO A 37 14.42 -14.89 17.95
CA PRO A 37 15.31 -13.74 17.73
C PRO A 37 15.36 -13.31 16.26
N ALA A 38 15.42 -12.00 16.01
CA ALA A 38 15.57 -11.47 14.65
C ALA A 38 16.99 -11.75 14.12
N PRO A 39 17.15 -12.09 12.83
CA PRO A 39 18.46 -12.38 12.23
C PRO A 39 19.29 -11.12 11.94
N ILE A 40 18.66 -9.95 11.98
CA ILE A 40 19.29 -8.63 11.79
C ILE A 40 18.86 -7.68 12.90
N THR A 41 19.58 -6.58 13.04
CA THR A 41 19.24 -5.45 13.89
C THR A 41 18.27 -4.49 13.19
N ARG A 42 17.58 -3.66 13.97
CA ARG A 42 16.73 -2.58 13.42
C ARG A 42 17.53 -1.57 12.58
N ASN A 43 18.78 -1.30 12.97
CA ASN A 43 19.63 -0.36 12.26
C ASN A 43 20.03 -0.91 10.88
N GLU A 44 20.35 -2.20 10.78
CA GLU A 44 20.62 -2.84 9.49
C GLU A 44 19.40 -2.76 8.57
N LEU A 45 18.19 -3.03 9.09
CA LEU A 45 16.97 -2.84 8.30
C LEU A 45 16.79 -1.39 7.82
N ILE A 46 16.98 -0.41 8.70
CA ILE A 46 16.84 1.01 8.35
C ILE A 46 17.88 1.41 7.28
N SER A 47 19.13 0.97 7.43
CA SER A 47 20.18 1.20 6.44
C SER A 47 19.83 0.61 5.08
N GLU A 48 19.29 -0.61 5.04
CA GLU A 48 18.86 -1.24 3.80
C GLU A 48 17.65 -0.55 3.17
N ILE A 49 16.68 -0.09 3.96
CA ILE A 49 15.55 0.71 3.46
C ILE A 49 16.06 1.97 2.76
N TRP A 50 16.97 2.72 3.40
CA TRP A 50 17.56 3.92 2.79
C TRP A 50 18.39 3.60 1.55
N ARG A 51 19.15 2.51 1.58
CA ARG A 51 19.92 2.04 0.42
C ARG A 51 18.99 1.79 -0.76
N CYS A 52 17.91 1.01 -0.57
CA CYS A 52 16.93 0.77 -1.60
C CYS A 52 16.25 2.06 -2.07
N PHE A 53 15.87 2.95 -1.16
CA PHE A 53 15.22 4.23 -1.49
C PHE A 53 16.08 5.09 -2.41
N TYR A 54 17.39 5.20 -2.18
CA TYR A 54 18.27 6.01 -3.01
C TYR A 54 18.77 5.31 -4.28
N GLN A 55 18.81 3.98 -4.29
CA GLN A 55 19.35 3.22 -5.42
C GLN A 55 18.28 2.78 -6.43
N THR A 56 17.00 2.74 -6.04
CA THR A 56 15.92 2.37 -6.95
C THR A 56 15.66 3.51 -7.91
N ALA A 57 15.69 3.23 -9.21
CA ALA A 57 15.47 4.24 -10.23
C ALA A 57 13.98 4.66 -10.23
N PRO A 58 13.66 5.97 -10.31
CA PRO A 58 12.26 6.44 -10.31
C PRO A 58 11.37 5.78 -11.36
N GLU A 59 11.93 5.48 -12.54
CA GLU A 59 11.25 4.79 -13.65
C GLU A 59 10.86 3.34 -13.32
N GLU A 60 11.56 2.68 -12.39
CA GLU A 60 11.27 1.30 -11.96
C GLU A 60 10.18 1.25 -10.89
N LEU A 61 9.91 2.36 -10.20
CA LEU A 61 9.00 2.39 -9.05
C LEU A 61 7.59 1.92 -9.40
N LEU A 62 7.05 2.36 -10.54
CA LEU A 62 5.72 1.93 -10.97
C LEU A 62 5.69 0.44 -11.32
N TYR A 63 6.74 -0.06 -11.96
CA TYR A 63 6.86 -1.48 -12.29
C TYR A 63 6.89 -2.33 -11.01
N LEU A 64 7.77 -1.98 -10.05
CA LEU A 64 7.87 -2.66 -8.76
C LEU A 64 6.57 -2.58 -7.96
N TYR A 65 5.87 -1.44 -8.02
CA TYR A 65 4.58 -1.27 -7.35
C TYR A 65 3.50 -2.19 -7.92
N LYS A 66 3.45 -2.35 -9.25
CA LYS A 66 2.54 -3.32 -9.90
C LYS A 66 2.92 -4.76 -9.57
N GLU A 67 4.20 -5.10 -9.68
CA GLU A 67 4.70 -6.46 -9.44
C GLU A 67 4.39 -6.95 -8.02
N HIS A 68 4.56 -6.09 -7.03
CA HIS A 68 4.31 -6.41 -5.62
C HIS A 68 2.93 -5.97 -5.12
N SER A 69 2.00 -5.64 -6.02
CA SER A 69 0.65 -5.23 -5.63
C SER A 69 -0.10 -6.36 -4.93
N LEU A 70 -0.67 -6.07 -3.77
CA LEU A 70 -1.51 -7.03 -3.04
C LEU A 70 -2.88 -7.24 -3.69
N VAL A 71 -3.32 -6.31 -4.54
CA VAL A 71 -4.69 -6.25 -5.04
C VAL A 71 -4.84 -6.53 -6.51
N LEU A 72 -3.80 -6.32 -7.32
CA LEU A 72 -3.90 -6.57 -8.77
C LEU A 72 -4.29 -8.02 -9.06
N GLY A 73 -5.24 -8.18 -9.97
CA GLY A 73 -5.80 -9.49 -10.33
C GLY A 73 -6.84 -10.05 -9.35
N ARG A 74 -7.15 -9.34 -8.26
CA ARG A 74 -8.10 -9.80 -7.23
C ARG A 74 -9.42 -9.03 -7.27
N GLU A 75 -10.46 -9.65 -6.74
CA GLU A 75 -11.68 -8.93 -6.38
C GLU A 75 -11.37 -8.05 -5.15
N VAL A 76 -11.74 -6.78 -5.25
CA VAL A 76 -11.59 -5.81 -4.17
C VAL A 76 -12.93 -5.19 -3.83
N SER A 77 -13.14 -4.92 -2.54
CA SER A 77 -14.27 -4.15 -2.04
C SER A 77 -13.80 -2.75 -1.64
N PHE A 78 -14.53 -1.72 -2.07
CA PHE A 78 -14.19 -0.32 -1.84
C PHE A 78 -15.42 0.54 -1.54
N ILE A 79 -15.21 1.66 -0.86
CA ILE A 79 -16.27 2.64 -0.57
C ILE A 79 -16.12 3.82 -1.53
N GLN A 80 -17.18 4.16 -2.25
CA GLN A 80 -17.29 5.35 -3.09
C GLN A 80 -18.66 6.00 -2.87
N ASP A 81 -18.71 7.32 -2.67
CA ASP A 81 -19.95 8.05 -2.38
C ASP A 81 -20.76 7.42 -1.22
N ARG A 82 -20.06 6.97 -0.17
CA ARG A 82 -20.62 6.26 1.01
C ARG A 82 -21.32 4.92 0.68
N THR A 83 -21.12 4.39 -0.52
CA THR A 83 -21.67 3.11 -0.95
C THR A 83 -20.53 2.12 -1.13
N GLU A 84 -20.70 0.91 -0.59
CA GLU A 84 -19.77 -0.18 -0.83
C GLU A 84 -19.99 -0.75 -2.24
N LYS A 85 -18.91 -0.90 -2.99
CA LYS A 85 -18.87 -1.46 -4.33
C LYS A 85 -17.79 -2.53 -4.40
N LYS A 86 -17.89 -3.40 -5.40
CA LYS A 86 -16.93 -4.46 -5.67
C LYS A 86 -16.53 -4.46 -7.14
N GLY A 87 -15.34 -4.98 -7.40
CA GLY A 87 -14.86 -5.22 -8.74
C GLY A 87 -13.45 -5.80 -8.75
N VAL A 88 -12.97 -6.15 -9.93
CA VAL A 88 -11.63 -6.73 -10.11
C VAL A 88 -10.62 -5.63 -10.38
N ALA A 89 -9.51 -5.60 -9.63
CA ALA A 89 -8.42 -4.69 -9.89
C ALA A 89 -7.59 -5.16 -11.09
N LYS A 90 -7.61 -4.38 -12.17
CA LYS A 90 -7.03 -4.75 -13.47
C LYS A 90 -5.64 -4.20 -13.71
N ASP A 91 -5.42 -2.95 -13.33
CA ASP A 91 -4.15 -2.26 -13.57
C ASP A 91 -3.97 -1.07 -12.63
N ILE A 92 -2.78 -0.47 -12.65
CA ILE A 92 -2.44 0.79 -11.98
C ILE A 92 -1.93 1.77 -13.04
N SER A 93 -2.46 2.99 -13.09
CA SER A 93 -2.00 3.99 -14.07
C SER A 93 -0.62 4.55 -13.73
N ASP A 94 -0.01 5.28 -14.67
CA ASP A 94 1.21 6.06 -14.47
C ASP A 94 1.10 7.10 -13.35
N LYS A 95 -0.12 7.52 -13.02
CA LYS A 95 -0.45 8.43 -11.91
C LYS A 95 -0.77 7.71 -10.61
N GLY A 96 -0.65 6.38 -10.55
CA GLY A 96 -0.93 5.58 -9.36
C GLY A 96 -2.42 5.32 -9.10
N GLN A 97 -3.30 5.52 -10.09
CA GLN A 97 -4.73 5.24 -9.96
C GLN A 97 -5.00 3.76 -10.15
N LEU A 98 -5.93 3.17 -9.41
CA LEU A 98 -6.31 1.76 -9.57
C LEU A 98 -7.42 1.63 -10.63
N LEU A 99 -7.28 0.72 -11.58
CA LEU A 99 -8.35 0.38 -12.53
C LEU A 99 -9.20 -0.74 -11.95
N ILE A 100 -10.50 -0.49 -11.76
CA ILE A 100 -11.45 -1.50 -11.33
C ILE A 100 -12.43 -1.81 -12.46
N GLN A 101 -12.60 -3.09 -12.74
CA GLN A 101 -13.69 -3.61 -13.56
C GLN A 101 -14.85 -4.04 -12.66
N LEU A 102 -16.02 -3.43 -12.85
CA LEU A 102 -17.25 -3.76 -12.14
C LEU A 102 -17.98 -4.94 -12.80
N ASP A 103 -19.01 -5.47 -12.14
CA ASP A 103 -19.81 -6.61 -12.60
C ASP A 103 -20.54 -6.34 -13.94
N ASP A 104 -20.86 -5.08 -14.22
CA ASP A 104 -21.48 -4.66 -15.49
C ASP A 104 -20.45 -4.44 -16.62
N GLN A 105 -19.21 -4.91 -16.40
CA GLN A 105 -18.05 -4.75 -17.28
C GLN A 105 -17.56 -3.31 -17.44
N THR A 106 -18.14 -2.33 -16.75
CA THR A 106 -17.63 -0.97 -16.76
C THR A 106 -16.30 -0.88 -16.02
N GLU A 107 -15.43 0.00 -16.53
CA GLU A 107 -14.12 0.26 -15.94
C GLU A 107 -14.08 1.66 -15.34
N ILE A 108 -13.58 1.76 -14.12
CA ILE A 108 -13.44 3.02 -13.40
C ILE A 108 -12.02 3.18 -12.87
N TRP A 109 -11.53 4.41 -12.90
CA TRP A 109 -10.26 4.79 -12.28
C TRP A 109 -10.50 5.35 -10.89
N LEU A 110 -9.68 4.89 -9.96
CA LEU A 110 -9.87 5.06 -8.54
C LEU A 110 -8.61 5.73 -7.92
N ASN A 111 -8.77 6.89 -7.27
CA ASN A 111 -7.66 7.61 -6.62
C ASN A 111 -7.50 7.21 -5.15
N SER A 112 -6.26 7.18 -4.64
CA SER A 112 -5.94 6.73 -3.27
C SER A 112 -6.68 7.45 -2.15
N GLY A 113 -7.03 8.74 -2.33
CA GLY A 113 -7.76 9.53 -1.33
C GLY A 113 -9.28 9.27 -1.29
N GLU A 114 -9.82 8.54 -2.26
CA GLU A 114 -11.26 8.37 -2.44
C GLU A 114 -11.75 6.99 -1.97
N ILE A 115 -10.83 6.11 -1.54
CA ILE A 115 -11.10 4.69 -1.36
C ILE A 115 -10.46 4.14 -0.10
N SER A 116 -11.21 3.29 0.59
CA SER A 116 -10.68 2.33 1.55
C SER A 116 -10.95 0.93 1.02
N LEU A 117 -9.88 0.15 0.81
CA LEU A 117 -10.00 -1.26 0.47
C LEU A 117 -10.38 -2.03 1.73
N THR A 118 -11.53 -2.68 1.75
CA THR A 118 -12.04 -3.38 2.93
C THR A 118 -11.65 -4.84 2.96
N SER A 119 -11.47 -5.46 1.78
CA SER A 119 -11.00 -6.84 1.62
C SER A 119 -10.49 -7.10 0.20
N TRP A 120 -9.64 -8.12 0.09
CA TRP A 120 -9.20 -8.72 -1.18
C TRP A 120 -9.08 -10.24 -0.97
N THR A 121 -9.48 -11.03 -1.97
CA THR A 121 -9.33 -12.49 -1.98
C THR A 121 -8.50 -12.90 -3.17
#